data_AF-A0AA88C6Q4-F1
#
_entry.id   AF-A0AA88C6Q4-F1
#
_cell.length_a   1.000
_cell.length_b   1.000
_cell.length_c   1.000
_cell.angle_alpha   90.00
_cell.angle_beta   90.00
_cell.angle_gamma   90.00
#
_symmetry.space_group_name_H-M   'P 1'
#
loop_
_entity.id
_entity.type
_entity.pdbx_description
1 polymer ?
#
loop_
_entity_poly.entity_id
_entity_poly.type
_entity_poly.pdbx_seq_one_letter_code
_entity_poly.pdbx_strand_id
1 'polypeptide(L)'
;MSGRAIARTIDLHTRAATTTMEETMRRQAAAAMAAVSLALLALPCTSSLAQPTGIKRTVITRGDISVPNREAVVAHVELAPGATAGRHTHPGDEITYFLDGEGELLIDGAPPRRVKAGEAIIIPAGVVHDARNPGSTTTKLVGVYVIEKGQPLATPAK
;
A
#
# COMPACT_ATOMS: atom_id res chain seq x y z
N MET A 1 -6.98 26.43 -92.88
CA MET A 1 -8.26 26.51 -92.11
C MET A 1 -8.39 25.19 -91.34
N SER A 2 -8.64 25.07 -90.04
CA SER A 2 -8.75 25.97 -88.88
C SER A 2 -8.80 25.01 -87.68
N GLY A 3 -7.84 25.10 -86.76
CA GLY A 3 -7.70 24.19 -85.62
C GLY A 3 -8.69 24.49 -84.49
N ARG A 4 -9.75 23.70 -84.36
CA ARG A 4 -10.68 23.76 -83.22
C ARG A 4 -11.19 22.41 -82.69
N ALA A 5 -10.55 21.30 -83.07
CA ALA A 5 -11.02 19.95 -82.73
C ALA A 5 -10.03 19.10 -81.88
N ILE A 6 -8.97 19.69 -81.31
CA ILE A 6 -7.92 18.93 -80.59
C ILE A 6 -7.91 19.19 -79.06
N ALA A 7 -8.82 20.04 -78.53
CA ALA A 7 -8.80 20.44 -77.12
C ALA A 7 -9.92 19.86 -76.23
N ARG A 8 -10.65 18.81 -76.68
CA ARG A 8 -11.80 18.25 -75.92
C ARG A 8 -11.72 16.77 -75.54
N THR A 9 -10.60 16.09 -75.81
CA THR A 9 -10.45 14.64 -75.50
C THR A 9 -9.50 14.36 -74.33
N ILE A 10 -8.72 15.36 -73.87
CA ILE A 10 -7.75 15.18 -72.77
C ILE A 10 -8.37 15.42 -71.37
N ASP A 11 -9.54 16.05 -71.28
CA ASP A 11 -10.11 16.51 -70.00
C ASP A 11 -11.09 15.51 -69.33
N LEU A 12 -11.45 14.39 -69.98
CA LEU A 12 -12.33 13.37 -69.37
C LEU A 12 -11.58 12.23 -68.68
N HIS A 13 -10.32 11.95 -69.05
CA HIS A 13 -9.56 10.83 -68.46
C HIS A 13 -8.95 11.18 -67.10
N THR A 14 -8.77 12.46 -66.77
CA THR A 14 -8.12 12.90 -65.52
C THR A 14 -9.10 13.05 -64.35
N ARG A 15 -10.41 13.26 -64.59
CA ARG A 15 -11.41 13.41 -63.53
C ARG A 15 -11.98 12.08 -62.98
N ALA A 16 -11.89 11.00 -63.75
CA ALA A 16 -12.39 9.69 -63.31
C ALA A 16 -11.41 8.95 -62.37
N ALA A 17 -10.11 9.23 -62.45
CA ALA A 17 -9.07 8.56 -61.65
C ALA A 17 -8.86 9.17 -60.26
N THR A 18 -9.20 10.44 -60.05
CA THR A 18 -9.04 11.13 -58.75
C THR A 18 -10.17 10.81 -57.77
N THR A 19 -11.40 10.58 -58.27
CA THR A 19 -12.58 10.31 -57.41
C THR A 19 -12.51 8.91 -56.77
N THR A 20 -11.94 7.92 -57.46
CA THR A 20 -11.81 6.54 -56.96
C THR A 20 -10.69 6.38 -55.93
N MET A 21 -9.64 7.20 -56.00
CA MET A 21 -8.52 7.16 -55.04
C MET A 21 -8.90 7.79 -53.69
N GLU A 22 -9.65 8.91 -53.69
CA GLU A 22 -10.14 9.53 -52.45
C GLU A 22 -11.18 8.69 -51.71
N GLU A 23 -12.10 8.02 -52.42
CA GLU A 23 -13.08 7.11 -51.78
C GLU A 23 -12.42 5.85 -51.20
N THR A 24 -11.39 5.31 -51.88
CA THR A 24 -10.65 4.14 -51.38
C THR A 24 -9.84 4.49 -50.13
N MET A 25 -9.23 5.68 -50.10
CA MET A 25 -8.45 6.16 -48.94
C MET A 25 -9.36 6.50 -47.74
N ARG A 26 -10.57 7.03 -47.97
CA ARG A 26 -11.58 7.23 -46.90
C ARG A 26 -12.12 5.92 -46.33
N ARG A 27 -12.32 4.88 -47.16
CA ARG A 27 -12.79 3.57 -46.68
C ARG A 27 -11.70 2.75 -45.97
N GLN A 28 -10.42 2.95 -46.30
CA GLN A 28 -9.30 2.29 -45.60
C GLN A 28 -8.89 2.99 -44.30
N ALA A 29 -9.15 4.30 -44.15
CA ALA A 29 -8.92 5.03 -42.90
C ALA A 29 -9.90 4.66 -41.77
N ALA A 30 -11.11 4.20 -42.09
CA ALA A 30 -12.10 3.79 -41.10
C ALA A 30 -11.87 2.39 -40.51
N ALA A 31 -11.12 1.52 -41.19
CA ALA A 31 -10.85 0.15 -40.72
C ALA A 31 -9.57 0.02 -39.87
N ALA A 32 -8.68 1.01 -39.89
CA ALA A 32 -7.44 1.00 -39.09
C ALA A 32 -7.59 1.63 -37.69
N MET A 33 -8.71 2.31 -37.39
CA MET A 33 -9.00 2.90 -36.07
C MET A 33 -9.88 2.04 -35.16
N ALA A 34 -10.29 0.84 -35.60
CA ALA A 34 -11.02 -0.11 -34.75
C ALA A 34 -10.12 -1.22 -34.17
N ALA A 35 -8.90 -1.41 -34.69
CA ALA A 35 -8.00 -2.48 -34.25
C ALA A 35 -6.80 -2.02 -33.40
N VAL A 36 -6.58 -0.70 -33.23
CA VAL A 36 -5.56 -0.14 -32.33
C VAL A 36 -6.19 0.45 -31.04
N SER A 37 -7.47 0.18 -30.81
CA SER A 37 -8.19 0.60 -29.59
C SER A 37 -8.38 -0.55 -28.58
N LEU A 38 -7.86 -1.75 -28.85
CA LEU A 38 -8.11 -2.95 -28.04
C LEU A 38 -6.86 -3.59 -27.42
N ALA A 39 -5.67 -2.97 -27.50
CA ALA A 39 -4.43 -3.64 -27.05
C ALA A 39 -3.47 -2.79 -26.21
N LEU A 40 -3.89 -1.65 -25.61
CA LEU A 40 -3.00 -0.82 -24.79
C LEU A 40 -3.62 -0.26 -23.50
N LEU A 41 -4.58 -0.95 -22.88
CA LEU A 41 -5.15 -0.53 -21.59
C LEU A 41 -5.16 -1.64 -20.52
N ALA A 42 -4.05 -2.39 -20.40
CA ALA A 42 -3.90 -3.38 -19.33
C ALA A 42 -2.51 -3.34 -18.71
N LEU A 43 -2.20 -2.25 -18.02
CA LEU A 43 -1.23 -2.27 -16.93
C LEU A 43 -1.73 -1.39 -15.78
N PRO A 44 -2.66 -1.87 -14.92
CA PRO A 44 -2.64 -1.42 -13.55
C PRO A 44 -1.40 -2.09 -12.91
N CYS A 45 -0.23 -1.49 -13.10
CA CYS A 45 0.86 -1.69 -12.17
C CYS A 45 0.48 -0.90 -10.91
N THR A 46 -0.52 -1.39 -10.17
CA THR A 46 -0.67 -1.00 -8.77
C THR A 46 0.46 -1.68 -8.03
N SER A 47 1.66 -1.11 -8.15
CA SER A 47 2.66 -1.28 -7.12
C SER A 47 2.02 -0.69 -5.86
N SER A 48 1.43 -1.55 -5.03
CA SER A 48 1.22 -1.21 -3.63
C SER A 48 2.62 -1.01 -3.08
N LEU A 49 3.11 0.23 -3.14
CA LEU A 49 4.28 0.61 -2.37
C LEU A 49 3.86 0.33 -0.94
N ALA A 50 4.44 -0.72 -0.35
CA ALA A 50 4.26 -1.01 1.06
C ALA A 50 4.63 0.28 1.79
N GLN A 51 3.63 1.00 2.28
CA GLN A 51 3.90 2.19 3.05
C GLN A 51 4.72 1.74 4.25
N PRO A 52 5.80 2.47 4.61
CA PRO A 52 6.47 2.23 5.86
C PRO A 52 5.40 2.20 6.95
N THR A 53 5.40 1.19 7.80
CA THR A 53 4.37 1.01 8.85
C THR A 53 4.26 2.21 9.79
N GLY A 54 5.21 3.16 9.71
CA GLY A 54 5.31 4.33 10.56
C GLY A 54 5.77 3.96 11.97
N ILE A 55 6.22 2.71 12.18
CA ILE A 55 6.67 2.22 13.47
C ILE A 55 8.18 2.09 13.48
N LYS A 56 8.80 2.70 14.48
CA LYS A 56 10.19 2.49 14.84
C LYS A 56 10.25 1.82 16.21
N ARG A 57 10.92 0.68 16.30
CA ARG A 57 11.16 -0.03 17.57
C ARG A 57 12.66 -0.14 17.81
N THR A 58 13.12 0.42 18.92
CA THR A 58 14.51 0.37 19.37
C THR A 58 14.57 -0.50 20.62
N VAL A 59 15.17 -1.69 20.49
CA VAL A 59 15.44 -2.56 21.66
C VAL A 59 16.50 -1.91 22.52
N ILE A 60 16.16 -1.64 23.78
CA ILE A 60 17.03 -1.02 24.78
C ILE A 60 17.83 -2.10 25.51
N THR A 61 17.17 -3.17 25.93
CA THR A 61 17.81 -4.33 26.53
C THR A 61 17.05 -5.61 26.24
N ARG A 62 17.78 -6.72 26.24
CA ARG A 62 17.27 -8.08 26.19
C ARG A 62 18.11 -8.92 27.15
N GLY A 63 17.48 -9.71 28.00
CA GLY A 63 18.22 -10.55 28.92
C GLY A 63 17.39 -11.54 29.71
N ASP A 64 18.08 -12.51 30.27
CA ASP A 64 17.51 -13.55 31.11
C ASP A 64 16.84 -12.97 32.35
N ILE A 65 15.74 -13.60 32.75
CA ILE A 65 15.00 -13.29 33.97
C ILE A 65 14.84 -14.54 34.83
N SER A 66 14.30 -14.37 36.04
CA SER A 66 14.07 -15.46 36.99
C SER A 66 13.03 -16.49 36.53
N VAL A 67 12.28 -16.21 35.46
CA VAL A 67 11.30 -17.14 34.88
C VAL A 67 11.99 -18.13 33.95
N PRO A 68 11.88 -19.45 34.19
CA PRO A 68 12.50 -20.46 33.35
C PRO A 68 12.11 -20.34 31.87
N ASN A 69 13.09 -20.54 30.98
CA ASN A 69 12.93 -20.48 29.52
C ASN A 69 12.37 -19.15 28.96
N ARG A 70 12.43 -18.06 29.73
CA ARG A 70 12.01 -16.73 29.28
C ARG A 70 13.12 -15.70 29.39
N GLU A 71 12.96 -14.64 28.61
CA GLU A 71 13.79 -13.43 28.65
C GLU A 71 12.90 -12.19 28.65
N ALA A 72 13.40 -11.12 29.28
CA ALA A 72 12.79 -9.81 29.19
C ALA A 72 13.37 -9.05 27.99
N VAL A 73 12.51 -8.37 27.24
CA VAL A 73 12.90 -7.39 26.22
C VAL A 73 12.29 -6.05 26.60
N VAL A 74 13.09 -5.00 26.65
CA VAL A 74 12.61 -3.63 26.82
C VAL A 74 12.88 -2.87 25.53
N ALA A 75 11.86 -2.23 24.97
CA ALA A 75 11.98 -1.47 23.75
C ALA A 75 11.29 -0.11 23.84
N HIS A 76 11.94 0.93 23.30
CA HIS A 76 11.28 2.19 22.99
C HIS A 76 10.63 2.06 21.62
N VAL A 77 9.33 2.36 21.54
CA VAL A 77 8.56 2.33 20.29
C VAL A 77 8.00 3.72 20.00
N GLU A 78 8.15 4.14 18.75
CA GLU A 78 7.59 5.37 18.21
C GLU A 78 6.61 4.99 17.08
N LEU A 79 5.37 5.47 17.18
CA LEU A 79 4.35 5.34 16.15
C LEU A 79 4.12 6.72 15.54
N ALA A 80 4.51 6.90 14.27
CA ALA A 80 4.22 8.11 13.51
C ALA A 80 2.70 8.37 13.40
N PRO A 81 2.27 9.60 13.09
CA PRO A 81 0.86 9.89 12.80
C PRO A 81 0.27 8.92 11.76
N GLY A 82 -0.87 8.30 12.07
CA GLY A 82 -1.53 7.31 11.20
C GLY A 82 -0.90 5.90 11.21
N ALA A 83 0.19 5.68 11.94
CA ALA A 83 0.88 4.39 11.98
C ALA A 83 0.04 3.30 12.66
N THR A 84 0.23 2.05 12.23
CA THR A 84 -0.33 0.84 12.84
C THR A 84 0.74 -0.23 12.93
N ALA A 85 0.70 -1.00 14.02
CA ALA A 85 1.58 -2.16 14.19
C ALA A 85 1.16 -3.35 13.35
N GLY A 86 -0.08 -3.33 12.84
CA GLY A 86 -0.74 -4.48 12.26
C GLY A 86 -1.21 -5.45 13.35
N ARG A 87 -2.15 -6.32 13.00
CA ARG A 87 -2.60 -7.40 13.89
C ARG A 87 -1.43 -8.36 14.12
N HIS A 88 -1.08 -8.64 15.37
CA HIS A 88 0.00 -9.55 15.72
C HIS A 88 -0.18 -10.16 17.11
N THR A 89 0.70 -11.09 17.44
CA THR A 89 0.80 -11.74 18.76
C THR A 89 2.24 -11.68 19.28
N HIS A 90 2.40 -11.85 20.58
CA HIS A 90 3.68 -12.04 21.25
C HIS A 90 3.74 -13.43 21.91
N PRO A 91 4.88 -14.13 21.92
CA PRO A 91 5.06 -15.43 22.58
C PRO A 91 5.23 -15.30 24.12
N GLY A 92 4.62 -14.27 24.70
CA GLY A 92 4.79 -13.83 26.07
C GLY A 92 3.98 -12.58 26.35
N ASP A 93 3.84 -12.22 27.63
CA ASP A 93 3.09 -11.03 28.02
C ASP A 93 3.82 -9.75 27.56
N GLU A 94 3.05 -8.80 27.06
CA GLU A 94 3.50 -7.42 26.81
C GLU A 94 2.93 -6.51 27.89
N ILE A 95 3.80 -5.69 28.48
CA ILE A 95 3.46 -4.60 29.37
C ILE A 95 3.94 -3.32 28.71
N THR A 96 3.00 -2.43 28.40
CA THR A 96 3.31 -1.21 27.65
C THR A 96 2.92 0.03 28.44
N TYR A 97 3.86 0.96 28.58
CA TYR A 97 3.67 2.26 29.22
C TYR A 97 3.81 3.38 28.17
N PHE A 98 2.81 4.24 28.08
CA PHE A 98 2.79 5.35 27.13
C PHE A 98 3.52 6.56 27.70
N LEU A 99 4.55 7.02 26.97
CA LEU A 99 5.40 8.14 27.36
C LEU A 99 4.84 9.48 26.88
N ASP A 100 4.29 9.51 25.67
CA ASP A 100 3.90 10.74 24.96
C ASP A 100 2.84 10.42 23.90
N GLY A 101 1.96 11.38 23.60
CA GLY A 101 0.86 11.22 22.65
C GLY A 101 -0.28 10.31 23.11
N GLU A 102 -1.07 9.85 22.13
CA GLU A 102 -2.24 8.98 22.32
C GLU A 102 -2.23 7.80 21.33
N GLY A 103 -2.72 6.64 21.77
CA GLY A 103 -2.82 5.43 20.97
C GLY A 103 -4.21 4.82 21.00
N GLU A 104 -4.52 4.01 20.01
CA GLU A 104 -5.63 3.05 20.02
C GLU A 104 -5.10 1.65 20.14
N LEU A 105 -5.67 0.87 21.06
CA LEU A 105 -5.42 -0.55 21.18
C LEU A 105 -6.64 -1.31 20.72
N LEU A 106 -6.43 -2.23 19.79
CA LEU A 106 -7.41 -3.22 19.40
C LEU A 106 -6.96 -4.57 19.94
N ILE A 107 -7.71 -5.15 20.87
CA ILE A 107 -7.39 -6.44 21.48
C ILE A 107 -8.55 -7.37 21.18
N ASP A 108 -8.27 -8.58 20.66
CA ASP A 108 -9.32 -9.53 20.33
C ASP A 108 -10.16 -9.86 21.57
N GLY A 109 -11.49 -9.86 21.39
CA GLY A 109 -12.44 -10.09 22.48
C GLY A 109 -12.70 -8.89 23.39
N ALA A 110 -12.11 -7.71 23.12
CA ALA A 110 -12.35 -6.49 23.88
C ALA A 110 -12.74 -5.31 22.97
N PRO A 111 -13.50 -4.32 23.48
CA PRO A 111 -13.72 -3.06 22.77
C PRO A 111 -12.41 -2.31 22.51
N PRO A 112 -12.31 -1.53 21.42
CA PRO A 112 -11.18 -0.61 21.19
C PRO A 112 -10.94 0.30 22.41
N ARG A 113 -9.67 0.46 22.79
CA ARG A 113 -9.28 1.29 23.93
C ARG A 113 -8.35 2.42 23.50
N ARG A 114 -8.74 3.66 23.78
CA ARG A 114 -7.83 4.81 23.71
C ARG A 114 -6.92 4.78 24.94
N VAL A 115 -5.63 5.02 24.74
CA VAL A 115 -4.61 5.07 25.80
C VAL A 115 -3.76 6.31 25.58
N LYS A 116 -3.35 7.00 26.64
CA LYS A 116 -2.57 8.25 26.54
C LYS A 116 -1.32 8.21 27.40
N ALA A 117 -0.45 9.20 27.22
CA ALA A 117 0.73 9.40 28.05
C ALA A 117 0.41 9.29 29.56
N GLY A 118 1.24 8.54 30.29
CA GLY A 118 1.06 8.24 31.71
C GLY A 118 0.24 6.99 32.01
N GLU A 119 -0.35 6.34 31.00
CA GLU A 119 -1.13 5.11 31.18
C GLU A 119 -0.35 3.86 30.76
N ALA A 120 -0.75 2.72 31.33
CA ALA A 120 -0.19 1.41 31.03
C ALA A 120 -1.26 0.40 30.65
N ILE A 121 -0.86 -0.60 29.86
CA ILE A 121 -1.66 -1.76 29.49
C ILE A 121 -0.84 -3.03 29.65
N ILE A 122 -1.54 -4.15 29.84
CA ILE A 122 -0.98 -5.49 29.76
C ILE A 122 -1.75 -6.24 28.68
N ILE A 123 -1.02 -6.89 27.78
CA ILE A 123 -1.55 -7.75 26.74
C ILE A 123 -1.03 -9.17 27.01
N PRO A 124 -1.92 -10.12 27.35
CA PRO A 124 -1.50 -11.48 27.64
C PRO A 124 -0.87 -12.17 26.43
N ALA A 125 0.03 -13.11 26.69
CA ALA A 125 0.68 -13.94 25.67
C ALA A 125 -0.32 -14.56 24.68
N GLY A 126 0.03 -14.53 23.39
CA GLY A 126 -0.77 -15.11 22.32
C GLY A 126 -2.06 -14.37 21.96
N VAL A 127 -2.45 -13.31 22.69
CA VAL A 127 -3.64 -12.53 22.34
C VAL A 127 -3.35 -11.64 21.13
N VAL A 128 -4.19 -11.75 20.10
CA VAL A 128 -4.06 -10.93 18.90
C VAL A 128 -4.42 -9.49 19.23
N HIS A 129 -3.53 -8.57 18.90
CA HIS A 129 -3.73 -7.16 19.14
C HIS A 129 -3.08 -6.28 18.05
N ASP A 130 -3.39 -4.99 18.06
CA ASP A 130 -2.81 -3.96 17.21
C ASP A 130 -2.75 -2.64 17.99
N ALA A 131 -1.67 -1.90 17.80
CA ALA A 131 -1.46 -0.58 18.35
C ALA A 131 -1.43 0.43 17.20
N ARG A 132 -2.31 1.43 17.29
CA ARG A 132 -2.46 2.47 16.26
C ARG A 132 -2.20 3.83 16.85
N ASN A 133 -1.70 4.74 16.03
CA ASN A 133 -1.69 6.15 16.32
C ASN A 133 -2.68 6.88 15.39
N PRO A 134 -3.91 7.16 15.84
CA PRO A 134 -4.88 7.92 15.06
C PRO A 134 -4.68 9.44 15.15
N GLY A 135 -3.71 9.91 15.94
CA GLY A 135 -3.42 11.31 16.15
C GLY A 135 -2.57 11.93 15.04
N SER A 136 -2.31 13.23 15.18
CA SER A 136 -1.48 14.02 14.26
C SER A 136 -0.02 14.19 14.72
N THR A 137 0.34 13.66 15.88
CA THR A 137 1.69 13.70 16.46
C THR A 137 2.20 12.29 16.74
N THR A 138 3.51 12.10 16.83
CA THR A 138 4.10 10.80 17.17
C THR A 138 3.69 10.35 18.58
N THR A 139 3.27 9.10 18.70
CA THR A 139 3.01 8.44 19.98
C THR A 139 4.24 7.62 20.38
N LYS A 140 4.68 7.76 21.64
CA LYS A 140 5.88 7.10 22.16
C LYS A 140 5.51 6.22 23.33
N LEU A 141 6.09 5.02 23.39
CA LEU A 141 5.86 4.07 24.46
C LEU A 141 7.11 3.26 24.77
N VAL A 142 7.13 2.70 25.98
CA VAL A 142 8.04 1.63 26.36
C VAL A 142 7.25 0.34 26.40
N GLY A 143 7.66 -0.63 25.60
CA GLY A 143 7.17 -2.01 25.68
C GLY A 143 8.15 -2.86 26.47
N VAL A 144 7.65 -3.59 27.45
CA VAL A 144 8.36 -4.63 28.20
C VAL A 144 7.70 -5.96 27.88
N TYR A 145 8.49 -6.91 27.38
CA TYR A 145 8.01 -8.21 26.93
C TYR A 145 8.67 -9.31 27.74
N VAL A 146 7.88 -10.26 28.25
CA VAL A 146 8.39 -11.46 28.92
C VAL A 146 8.14 -12.67 28.04
N ILE A 147 9.08 -12.96 27.13
CA ILE A 147 8.89 -13.88 26.01
C ILE A 147 9.66 -15.18 26.17
N GLU A 148 9.17 -16.23 25.50
CA GLU A 148 9.93 -17.47 25.32
C GLU A 148 11.24 -17.21 24.56
N LYS A 149 12.33 -17.77 25.08
CA LYS A 149 13.65 -17.65 24.45
C LYS A 149 13.64 -18.27 23.05
N GLY A 150 14.34 -17.60 22.12
CA GLY A 150 14.48 -18.06 20.74
C GLY A 150 13.26 -17.83 19.84
N GLN A 151 12.16 -17.33 20.38
CA GLN A 151 10.98 -16.95 19.58
C GLN A 151 11.11 -15.51 19.06
N PRO A 152 10.49 -15.19 17.91
CA PRO A 152 10.41 -13.81 17.43
C PRO A 152 9.64 -12.93 18.42
N LEU A 153 10.00 -11.65 18.52
CA LEU A 153 9.32 -10.74 19.44
C LEU A 153 7.82 -10.63 19.11
N ALA A 154 7.47 -10.59 17.83
CA ALA A 154 6.10 -10.49 17.35
C ALA A 154 5.87 -11.42 16.16
N THR A 155 4.68 -11.99 16.05
CA THR A 155 4.24 -12.78 14.89
C THR A 155 2.97 -12.15 14.30
N PRO A 156 2.96 -11.78 13.01
CA PRO A 156 1.77 -11.25 12.36
C PRO A 156 0.57 -12.21 12.48
N ALA A 157 -0.61 -11.64 12.71
CA ALA A 157 -1.88 -12.35 12.71
C ALA A 157 -2.69 -11.98 11.46
N LYS A 158 -3.55 -12.89 11.02
CA LYS A 158 -4.46 -12.67 9.87
C LYS A 158 -5.65 -11.82 10.26
#